data_AF-A0A3D8VEG0-F1
#
_entry.id   AF-A0A3D8VEG0-F1
#
_cell.length_a   1.000
_cell.length_b   1.000
_cell.length_c   1.000
_cell.angle_alpha   90.00
_cell.angle_beta   90.00
_cell.angle_gamma   90.00
#
_symmetry.space_group_name_H-M   'P 1'
#
loop_
_entity.id
_entity.type
_entity.pdbx_description
1 polymer ?
#
loop_
_entity_poly.entity_id
_entity_poly.type
_entity_poly.pdbx_seq_one_letter_code
_entity_poly.pdbx_strand_id
1 'polypeptide(L)' 'MPGDEFSWRGRNYTPDRMGDAIRAAKASEGVTSVVLLYGDDATVQDIVDVAIIARAAGLPAFYKQGDKLNPITVSR' A
#
# COMPACT_ATOMS: atom_id res chain seq x y z
N MET A 1 3.68 -12.13 -10.35
CA MET A 1 4.09 -11.17 -11.40
C MET A 1 5.26 -10.39 -10.83
N PRO A 2 6.45 -10.31 -11.46
CA PRO A 2 7.54 -9.51 -10.92
C PRO A 2 7.46 -8.12 -11.56
N GLY A 3 6.60 -7.27 -10.99
CA GLY A 3 6.74 -5.82 -11.06
C GLY A 3 7.15 -5.35 -9.67
N ASP A 4 7.96 -4.30 -9.58
CA ASP A 4 8.50 -3.82 -8.31
C ASP A 4 7.36 -3.52 -7.31
N GLU A 5 7.46 -4.14 -6.14
CA GLU A 5 6.48 -4.08 -5.06
C GLU A 5 6.86 -2.98 -4.08
N PHE A 6 5.98 -1.98 -3.91
CA PHE A 6 6.19 -0.98 -2.86
C PHE A 6 5.63 -1.50 -1.53
N SER A 7 6.51 -1.89 -0.62
CA SER A 7 6.17 -2.47 0.69
C SER A 7 6.32 -1.44 1.82
N TRP A 8 5.24 -1.15 2.56
CA TRP A 8 5.25 -0.21 3.69
C TRP A 8 4.99 -0.90 5.03
N ARG A 9 5.80 -0.60 6.07
CA ARG A 9 5.59 -1.11 7.44
C ARG A 9 4.80 -0.11 8.29
N GLY A 10 3.69 -0.54 8.88
CA GLY A 10 2.72 0.32 9.59
C GLY A 10 3.22 1.13 10.80
N ARG A 11 4.46 0.95 11.27
CA ARG A 11 4.98 1.57 12.50
C ARG A 11 5.15 3.10 12.45
N ASN A 12 5.04 3.72 11.28
CA ASN A 12 5.09 5.18 11.06
C ASN A 12 4.09 5.61 9.97
N TYR A 13 2.88 5.05 10.01
CA TYR A 13 1.85 5.38 9.05
C TYR A 13 1.43 6.85 9.15
N THR A 14 1.62 7.60 8.06
CA THR A 14 1.02 8.93 7.84
C THR A 14 0.53 8.98 6.39
N PRO A 15 -0.76 9.29 6.13
CA PRO A 15 -1.33 9.27 4.79
C PRO A 15 -0.56 10.13 3.78
N ASP A 16 -0.14 11.33 4.21
CA ASP A 16 0.58 12.28 3.38
C ASP A 16 1.93 11.74 2.91
N ARG A 17 2.74 11.21 3.83
CA ARG A 17 4.06 10.64 3.49
C ARG A 17 3.95 9.42 2.61
N MET A 18 2.92 8.59 2.82
CA MET A 18 2.69 7.42 2.00
C MET A 18 2.27 7.80 0.58
N GLY A 19 1.41 8.80 0.43
CA GLY A 19 1.04 9.33 -0.88
C GLY A 19 2.22 9.89 -1.66
N ASP A 20 3.13 10.59 -0.99
CA ASP A 20 4.34 11.12 -1.61
C ASP A 20 5.30 9.99 -2.03
N ALA A 21 5.52 9.01 -1.13
CA ALA A 21 6.39 7.86 -1.40
C ALA A 21 5.88 6.98 -2.55
N ILE A 22 4.58 6.70 -2.63
CA ILE A 22 3.98 5.93 -3.73
C ILE A 22 4.12 6.68 -5.06
N ARG A 23 3.94 8.00 -5.06
CA ARG A 23 4.16 8.82 -6.28
C ARG A 23 5.61 8.81 -6.72
N ALA A 24 6.55 8.99 -5.78
CA ALA A 24 7.98 8.95 -6.04
C ALA A 24 8.43 7.58 -6.58
N ALA A 25 7.95 6.49 -5.96
CA ALA A 25 8.26 5.12 -6.37
C ALA A 25 7.64 4.78 -7.74
N LYS A 26 6.42 5.22 -8.02
CA LYS A 26 5.81 5.08 -9.36
C LYS A 26 6.62 5.82 -10.42
N ALA A 27 7.12 7.01 -10.11
CA ALA A 27 7.90 7.82 -11.05
C ALA A 27 9.31 7.28 -11.29
N SER A 28 9.92 6.62 -10.29
CA SER A 28 11.33 6.24 -10.32
C SER A 28 11.55 4.75 -10.60
N GLU A 29 10.65 3.88 -10.14
CA GLU A 29 10.86 2.42 -10.06
C GLU A 29 9.81 1.62 -10.84
N GLY A 30 8.85 2.29 -11.49
CA GLY A 30 7.83 1.58 -12.28
C GLY A 30 6.91 0.71 -11.42
N VAL A 31 6.72 1.07 -10.14
CA VAL A 31 5.88 0.34 -9.18
C VAL A 31 4.51 0.02 -9.78
N THR A 32 4.16 -1.26 -9.77
CA THR A 32 2.89 -1.77 -10.30
C THR A 32 1.85 -2.10 -9.23
N SER A 33 2.26 -2.11 -7.95
CA SER A 33 1.38 -2.46 -6.83
C SER A 33 1.89 -1.92 -5.51
N VAL A 34 0.96 -1.61 -4.61
CA VAL A 34 1.26 -1.17 -3.24
C VAL A 34 0.91 -2.30 -2.26
N VAL A 35 1.83 -2.62 -1.37
CA VAL A 35 1.66 -3.64 -0.34
C VAL A 35 1.85 -3.04 1.05
N LEU A 36 0.80 -3.09 1.85
CA LEU A 36 0.89 -2.78 3.27
C LEU A 36 1.32 -4.03 4.03
N LEU A 37 2.47 -3.98 4.71
CA LEU A 37 2.89 -5.03 5.61
C LEU A 37 2.12 -4.89 6.92
N TYR A 38 1.10 -5.73 7.09
CA TYR A 38 0.25 -5.75 8.27
C TYR A 38 1.02 -6.43 9.41
N GLY A 39 1.63 -5.63 10.28
CA GLY A 39 2.18 -6.08 11.57
C GLY A 39 1.13 -5.96 12.68
N ASP A 40 1.48 -6.38 13.90
CA ASP A 40 0.58 -6.30 15.07
C ASP A 40 0.03 -4.89 15.37
N ASP A 41 0.72 -3.84 14.95
CA ASP A 41 0.33 -2.45 15.18
C ASP A 41 -0.52 -1.82 14.05
N ALA A 42 -0.75 -2.54 12.95
CA ALA A 42 -1.53 -1.99 11.83
C ALA A 42 -3.03 -2.04 12.13
N THR A 43 -3.72 -0.93 11.90
CA THR A 43 -5.16 -0.80 12.11
C THR A 43 -5.94 -1.02 10.81
N VAL A 44 -7.24 -1.29 10.93
CA VAL A 44 -8.16 -1.33 9.78
C VAL A 44 -8.18 0.02 9.03
N GLN A 45 -8.02 1.13 9.76
CA GLN A 45 -7.96 2.47 9.15
C GLN A 45 -6.75 2.60 8.22
N ASP A 46 -5.59 2.08 8.63
CA ASP A 46 -4.38 2.09 7.80
C ASP A 46 -4.60 1.32 6.49
N ILE A 47 -5.27 0.16 6.55
CA ILE A 47 -5.63 -0.62 5.35
C ILE A 47 -6.49 0.22 4.40
N VAL A 48 -7.52 0.88 4.94
CA VAL A 48 -8.47 1.68 4.15
C VAL A 48 -7.74 2.85 3.48
N ASP A 49 -6.94 3.59 4.25
CA ASP A 49 -6.25 4.75 3.71
C ASP A 49 -5.20 4.37 2.66
N VAL A 50 -4.44 3.28 2.86
CA VAL A 50 -3.52 2.76 1.83
C VAL A 50 -4.25 2.47 0.53
N ALA A 51 -5.43 1.86 0.63
CA ALA A 51 -6.20 1.51 -0.55
C ALA A 51 -6.78 2.75 -1.25
N ILE A 52 -7.17 3.79 -0.51
CA ILE A 52 -7.57 5.09 -1.08
C ILE A 52 -6.39 5.74 -1.81
N ILE A 53 -5.21 5.77 -1.19
CA ILE A 53 -4.00 6.39 -1.76
C ILE A 53 -3.54 5.63 -3.02
N ALA A 54 -3.44 4.31 -2.94
CA ALA A 54 -3.05 3.46 -4.06
C ALA A 54 -4.04 3.59 -5.22
N ARG A 55 -5.36 3.63 -4.93
CA ARG A 55 -6.39 3.89 -5.94
C ARG A 55 -6.21 5.26 -6.61
N ALA A 56 -5.92 6.31 -5.83
CA ALA A 56 -5.64 7.64 -6.39
C ALA A 56 -4.41 7.63 -7.30
N ALA A 57 -3.43 6.75 -7.03
CA ALA A 57 -2.28 6.53 -7.89
C ALA A 57 -2.56 5.58 -9.08
N GLY A 58 -3.76 5.00 -9.18
CA GLY A 58 -4.12 4.00 -10.20
C GLY A 58 -3.44 2.65 -10.02
N LEU A 59 -3.02 2.32 -8.79
CA LEU A 59 -2.32 1.09 -8.45
C LEU A 59 -3.22 0.16 -7.62
N PRO A 60 -3.16 -1.17 -7.86
CA PRO A 60 -3.78 -2.14 -6.97
C PRO A 60 -3.09 -2.13 -5.61
N ALA A 61 -3.89 -2.28 -4.55
CA ALA A 61 -3.44 -2.31 -3.16
C ALA A 61 -3.64 -3.70 -2.56
N PHE A 62 -2.67 -4.14 -1.78
CA PHE A 62 -2.72 -5.39 -1.03
C PHE A 62 -2.26 -5.16 0.41
N TYR A 63 -2.68 -6.03 1.32
CA TYR A 63 -2.07 -6.13 2.64
C TYR A 63 -1.52 -7.53 2.85
N LYS A 64 -0.34 -7.62 3.48
CA LYS A 64 0.31 -8.88 3.82
C LYS A 64 0.05 -9.22 5.28
N GLN A 65 -0.64 -10.32 5.54
CA GLN A 65 -0.91 -10.86 6.88
C GLN A 65 -0.17 -12.21 7.03
N GLY A 66 0.90 -12.23 7.82
CA GLY A 66 1.83 -13.36 7.83
C GLY A 66 2.46 -13.57 6.45
N ASP A 67 2.33 -14.77 5.89
CA ASP A 67 2.79 -15.09 4.53
C ASP A 67 1.76 -14.84 3.44
N LYS A 68 0.52 -14.46 3.79
CA LYS A 68 -0.56 -14.26 2.82
C LYS A 68 -0.62 -12.82 2.33
N LEU A 69 -0.70 -12.64 1.02
CA LEU A 69 -1.01 -11.36 0.38
C LEU A 69 -2.50 -11.33 0.04
N ASN A 70 -3.21 -10.34 0.58
CA ASN A 70 -4.66 -10.20 0.42
C ASN A 70 -4.97 -8.90 -0.33
N PRO A 71 -5.77 -8.92 -1.41
CA PRO A 71 -6.17 -7.71 -2.13
C PRO A 71 -7.08 -6.84 -1.26
N ILE A 72 -6.85 -5.53 -1.27
CA ILE A 72 -7.75 -4.56 -0.63
C ILE A 72 -8.74 -4.05 -1.68
N THR A 73 -10.03 -4.30 -1.46
CA THR A 73 -11.09 -3.79 -2.32
C THR A 73 -11.86 -2.71 -1.58
N VAL A 74 -11.79 -1.46 -2.07
CA VAL A 74 -12.60 -0.37 -1.55
C VAL A 74 -13.78 -0.18 -2.49
N SER A 75 -14.97 -0.60 -2.05
CA SER A 75 -16.22 -0.30 -2.75
C SER A 75 -16.50 1.20 -2.69
N ARG A 76 -17.13 1.73 -3.74
CA ARG A 76 -17.59 3.13 -3.80
C ARG A 76 -18.62 3.44 -2.73
#